data_AF-A0A661TWR9-F1
#
_entry.id   AF-A0A661TWR9-F1
#
_cell.length_a   1.000
_cell.length_b   1.000
_cell.length_c   1.000
_cell.angle_alpha   90.00
_cell.angle_beta   90.00
_cell.angle_gamma   90.00
#
_symmetry.space_group_name_H-M   'P 1'
#
loop_
_entity.id
_entity.type
_entity.pdbx_description
1 polymer ?
#
loop_
_entity_poly.entity_id
_entity_poly.type
_entity_poly.pdbx_seq_one_letter_code
_entity_poly.pdbx_strand_id
1 'polypeptide(L)'
;MPTIRRITDIERPLVEALEKRGRSVEKAMGAFLRVSVGEKIYVIDNKDHSGPVMLSNLRGWIDSFDRGDHLILLTMGFFHPRCYQYLIDEKILSRIALIGIGLRDFYDEEAKATAFGEVEGGVFDAVVSVLGDRGIDVDVVTCKYCGGRVVAYCSSCGALLCKSHFIQCPLCKATLCHTDVSDCYYKHEC
;
A
#
# COMPACT_ATOMS: atom_id res chain seq x y z
N MET A 1 -9.67 11.45 21.91
CA MET A 1 -8.87 10.22 21.68
C MET A 1 -7.45 10.65 21.36
N PRO A 2 -6.39 9.93 21.78
CA PRO A 2 -5.03 10.40 21.53
C PRO A 2 -4.72 10.28 20.04
N THR A 3 -4.71 11.42 19.35
CA THR A 3 -4.27 11.56 17.95
C THR A 3 -2.87 10.99 17.82
N ILE A 4 -2.66 10.05 16.88
CA ILE A 4 -1.32 9.57 16.52
C ILE A 4 -0.53 10.80 16.03
N ARG A 5 0.55 11.16 16.74
CA ARG A 5 1.43 12.27 16.36
C ARG A 5 2.58 11.78 15.49
N ARG A 6 2.95 10.51 15.65
CA ARG A 6 3.98 9.80 14.89
C ARG A 6 3.57 8.34 14.74
N ILE A 7 3.96 7.69 13.65
CA ILE A 7 3.67 6.26 13.47
C ILE A 7 4.34 5.43 14.57
N THR A 8 5.45 5.91 15.12
CA THR A 8 6.11 5.25 16.25
C THR A 8 5.24 5.14 17.51
N ASP A 9 4.17 5.94 17.65
CA ASP A 9 3.21 5.85 18.76
C ASP A 9 2.40 4.53 18.78
N ILE A 10 2.39 3.80 17.65
CA ILE A 10 1.70 2.50 17.53
C ILE A 10 2.61 1.30 17.78
N GLU A 11 3.91 1.50 18.07
CA GLU A 11 4.88 0.41 18.20
C GLU A 11 4.47 -0.62 19.26
N ARG A 12 4.29 -0.16 20.51
CA ARG A 12 3.93 -1.05 21.63
C ARG A 12 2.59 -1.77 21.40
N PRO A 13 1.49 -1.07 21.04
CA PRO A 13 0.24 -1.74 20.69
C PRO A 13 0.38 -2.77 19.57
N LEU A 14 1.23 -2.49 18.57
CA LEU A 14 1.45 -3.38 17.43
C LEU A 14 2.21 -4.64 17.83
N VAL A 15 3.26 -4.52 18.64
CA VAL A 15 3.97 -5.67 19.23
C VAL A 15 2.98 -6.53 20.02
N GLU A 16 2.21 -5.94 20.93
CA GLU A 16 1.22 -6.66 21.75
C GLU A 16 0.16 -7.36 20.88
N ALA A 17 -0.33 -6.70 19.83
CA ALA A 17 -1.32 -7.28 18.92
C ALA A 17 -0.76 -8.47 18.12
N LEU A 18 0.50 -8.40 17.69
CA LEU A 18 1.19 -9.46 16.96
C LEU A 18 1.52 -10.65 17.86
N GLU A 19 2.02 -10.41 19.08
CA GLU A 19 2.30 -11.45 20.07
C GLU A 19 1.03 -12.19 20.49
N LYS A 20 -0.10 -11.48 20.69
CA LYS A 20 -1.42 -12.10 20.95
C LYS A 20 -1.88 -13.04 19.82
N ARG A 21 -1.39 -12.83 18.60
CA ARG A 21 -1.63 -13.70 17.44
C ARG A 21 -0.56 -14.78 17.27
N GLY A 22 0.28 -14.98 18.28
CA GLY A 22 1.36 -15.97 18.30
C GLY A 22 2.47 -15.67 17.30
N ARG A 23 2.70 -14.39 16.96
CA ARG A 23 3.79 -13.99 16.05
C ARG A 23 5.05 -13.67 16.85
N SER A 24 6.20 -14.12 16.33
CA SER A 24 7.50 -13.72 16.86
C SER A 24 7.85 -12.35 16.28
N VAL A 25 8.11 -11.38 17.16
CA VAL A 25 8.40 -9.99 16.79
C VAL A 25 9.80 -9.63 17.29
N GLU A 26 10.61 -9.06 16.40
CA GLU A 26 11.96 -8.61 16.69
C GLU A 26 12.11 -7.14 16.29
N LYS A 27 12.84 -6.37 17.11
CA LYS A 27 13.33 -5.06 16.70
C LYS A 27 14.57 -5.28 15.83
N ALA A 28 14.52 -4.82 14.59
CA ALA A 28 15.65 -4.91 13.67
C ALA A 28 16.29 -3.53 13.47
N MET A 29 17.62 -3.49 13.37
CA MET A 29 18.30 -2.26 12.96
C MET A 29 17.87 -1.90 11.53
N GLY A 30 17.27 -0.71 11.35
CA GLY A 30 16.83 -0.22 10.04
C GLY A 30 15.40 -0.59 9.64
N ALA A 31 14.60 -1.15 10.55
CA ALA A 31 13.15 -1.30 10.37
C ALA A 31 12.41 -0.95 11.67
N PHE A 32 11.13 -0.61 11.55
CA PHE A 32 10.26 -0.43 12.71
C PHE A 32 10.05 -1.75 13.47
N LEU A 33 9.62 -2.83 12.78
CA LEU A 33 9.48 -4.17 13.34
C LEU A 33 9.78 -5.25 12.28
N ARG A 34 10.37 -6.37 12.70
CA ARG A 34 10.42 -7.63 11.93
C ARG A 34 9.52 -8.67 12.59
N VAL A 35 8.75 -9.38 11.78
CA VAL A 35 7.76 -10.36 12.25
C VAL A 35 7.91 -11.65 11.46
N SER A 36 8.10 -12.77 12.16
CA SER A 36 8.22 -14.09 11.54
C SER A 36 6.88 -14.81 11.56
N VAL A 37 6.42 -15.26 10.39
CA VAL A 37 5.19 -16.04 10.21
C VAL A 37 5.50 -17.28 9.36
N GLY A 38 5.73 -18.41 10.04
CA GLY A 38 6.26 -19.61 9.38
C GLY A 38 7.64 -19.32 8.78
N GLU A 39 7.82 -19.63 7.50
CA GLU A 39 9.06 -19.35 6.76
C GLU A 39 9.12 -17.94 6.17
N LYS A 40 8.04 -17.15 6.29
CA LYS A 40 7.96 -15.79 5.73
C LYS A 40 8.39 -14.76 6.78
N ILE A 41 9.19 -13.81 6.35
CA ILE A 41 9.56 -12.62 7.12
C ILE A 41 8.71 -11.45 6.65
N TYR A 42 8.13 -10.73 7.60
CA TYR A 42 7.40 -9.49 7.37
C TYR A 42 8.18 -8.35 8.02
N VAL A 43 8.41 -7.29 7.26
CA VAL A 43 9.04 -6.06 7.74
C VAL A 43 7.98 -4.97 7.73
N ILE A 44 7.74 -4.42 8.91
CA ILE A 44 6.95 -3.22 9.08
C ILE A 44 7.95 -2.09 9.21
N ASP A 45 7.81 -1.05 8.40
CA ASP A 45 8.66 0.13 8.51
C ASP A 45 7.86 1.41 8.31
N ASN A 46 8.36 2.52 8.85
CA ASN A 46 7.65 3.79 8.80
C ASN A 46 8.53 4.98 8.40
N LYS A 47 7.88 5.98 7.79
CA LYS A 47 8.44 7.32 7.62
C LYS A 47 7.44 8.33 8.15
N ASP A 48 7.82 9.08 9.19
CA ASP A 48 7.00 10.16 9.75
C ASP A 48 6.96 11.43 8.86
N HIS A 49 7.06 11.25 7.54
CA HIS A 49 6.98 12.33 6.57
C HIS A 49 5.51 12.63 6.26
N SER A 50 5.09 13.90 6.35
CA SER A 50 3.73 14.33 6.07
C SER A 50 3.46 14.70 4.60
N GLY A 51 4.48 14.72 3.75
CA GLY A 51 4.36 15.01 2.32
C GLY A 51 4.24 13.77 1.43
N PRO A 52 4.17 13.96 0.10
CA PRO A 52 4.11 12.85 -0.85
C PRO A 52 5.38 12.01 -0.85
N VAL A 53 5.24 10.70 -0.70
CA VAL A 53 6.30 9.75 -1.02
C VAL A 53 6.35 9.54 -2.53
N MET A 54 7.40 10.07 -3.16
CA MET A 54 7.65 9.94 -4.58
C MET A 54 8.27 8.57 -4.91
N LEU A 55 8.18 8.16 -6.19
CA LEU A 55 8.67 6.86 -6.66
C LEU A 55 10.14 6.60 -6.33
N SER A 56 11.01 7.59 -6.47
CA SER A 56 12.43 7.47 -6.13
C SER A 56 12.64 7.17 -4.65
N ASN A 57 11.87 7.83 -3.77
CA ASN A 57 11.90 7.59 -2.34
C ASN A 57 11.36 6.21 -1.97
N LEU A 58 10.31 5.73 -2.65
CA LEU A 58 9.76 4.39 -2.44
C LEU A 58 10.75 3.31 -2.89
N ARG A 59 11.39 3.45 -4.04
CA ARG A 59 12.38 2.47 -4.53
C ARG A 59 13.53 2.30 -3.55
N GLY A 60 14.16 3.40 -3.15
CA GLY A 60 15.23 3.36 -2.15
C GLY A 60 14.78 2.81 -0.79
N TRP A 61 13.48 2.93 -0.46
CA TRP A 61 12.91 2.34 0.75
C TRP A 61 12.70 0.82 0.62
N ILE A 62 12.27 0.34 -0.53
CA ILE A 62 12.14 -1.11 -0.78
C ILE A 62 13.52 -1.77 -0.86
N ASP A 63 14.49 -1.08 -1.49
CA ASP A 63 15.84 -1.57 -1.71
C ASP A 63 16.68 -1.69 -0.41
N SER A 64 16.22 -1.11 0.70
CA SER A 64 16.87 -1.30 2.01
C SER A 64 16.54 -2.63 2.68
N PHE A 65 15.67 -3.45 2.08
CA PHE A 65 15.23 -4.73 2.62
C PHE A 65 15.51 -5.90 1.68
N ASP A 66 15.51 -7.10 2.23
CA ASP A 66 15.73 -8.31 1.45
C ASP A 66 14.60 -8.53 0.43
N ARG A 67 14.94 -9.03 -0.76
CA ARG A 67 13.96 -9.25 -1.84
C ARG A 67 12.85 -10.26 -1.48
N GLY A 68 13.12 -11.14 -0.52
CA GLY A 68 12.16 -12.14 -0.02
C GLY A 68 11.21 -11.62 1.07
N ASP A 69 11.50 -10.47 1.68
CA ASP A 69 10.73 -9.95 2.82
C ASP A 69 9.37 -9.42 2.37
N HIS A 70 8.30 -9.67 3.13
CA HIS A 70 7.02 -9.02 2.89
C HIS A 70 7.00 -7.66 3.59
N LEU A 71 6.75 -6.58 2.86
CA LEU A 71 6.89 -5.22 3.38
C LEU A 71 5.51 -4.60 3.66
N ILE A 72 5.38 -3.96 4.82
CA ILE A 72 4.28 -3.06 5.15
C ILE A 72 4.90 -1.70 5.45
N LEU A 73 4.75 -0.74 4.53
CA LEU A 73 5.41 0.56 4.58
C LEU A 73 4.40 1.64 4.95
N LEU A 74 4.59 2.29 6.10
CA LEU A 74 3.66 3.29 6.64
C LEU A 74 4.22 4.70 6.54
N THR A 75 3.41 5.66 6.08
CA THR A 75 3.80 7.08 6.06
C THR A 75 2.71 7.98 6.63
N MET A 76 3.11 9.07 7.30
CA MET A 76 2.18 10.10 7.78
C MET A 76 1.61 10.95 6.65
N GLY A 77 2.16 10.85 5.45
CA GLY A 77 1.68 11.49 4.22
C GLY A 77 0.91 10.52 3.34
N PHE A 78 1.13 10.63 2.03
CA PHE A 78 0.49 9.79 1.02
C PHE A 78 1.52 9.29 -0.01
N PHE A 79 1.16 8.28 -0.80
CA PHE A 79 2.00 7.80 -1.89
C PHE A 79 1.56 8.42 -3.20
N HIS A 80 2.52 8.95 -3.97
CA HIS A 80 2.21 9.45 -5.31
C HIS A 80 1.69 8.30 -6.20
N PRO A 81 0.70 8.49 -7.10
CA PRO A 81 0.12 7.41 -7.90
C PRO A 81 1.11 6.53 -8.69
N ARG A 82 2.25 7.12 -9.11
CA ARG A 82 3.37 6.39 -9.75
C ARG A 82 3.95 5.27 -8.87
N CYS A 83 3.84 5.36 -7.55
CA CYS A 83 4.23 4.31 -6.63
C CYS A 83 3.35 3.07 -6.81
N TYR A 84 2.03 3.25 -6.90
CA TYR A 84 1.09 2.15 -7.15
C TYR A 84 1.32 1.49 -8.50
N GLN A 85 1.50 2.32 -9.55
CA GLN A 85 1.84 1.85 -10.88
C GLN A 85 3.13 1.00 -10.85
N TYR A 86 4.18 1.47 -10.18
CA TYR A 86 5.43 0.72 -10.05
C TYR A 86 5.23 -0.66 -9.39
N LEU A 87 4.48 -0.74 -8.30
CA LEU A 87 4.23 -2.04 -7.65
C LEU A 87 3.45 -3.02 -8.54
N ILE A 88 2.52 -2.51 -9.35
CA ILE A 88 1.76 -3.28 -10.35
C ILE A 88 2.71 -3.78 -11.45
N ASP A 89 3.49 -2.87 -12.05
CA ASP A 89 4.34 -3.17 -13.20
C ASP A 89 5.46 -4.16 -12.84
N GLU A 90 6.05 -4.02 -11.65
CA GLU A 90 7.06 -4.95 -11.13
C GLU A 90 6.47 -6.24 -10.55
N LYS A 91 5.13 -6.37 -10.51
CA LYS A 91 4.41 -7.55 -10.00
C LYS A 91 4.77 -7.92 -8.56
N ILE A 92 4.94 -6.92 -7.70
CA ILE A 92 5.34 -7.09 -6.29
C ILE A 92 4.21 -6.82 -5.29
N LEU A 93 2.96 -6.68 -5.76
CA LEU A 93 1.77 -6.44 -4.94
C LEU A 93 1.43 -7.55 -3.93
N SER A 94 1.93 -8.77 -4.14
CA SER A 94 1.76 -9.88 -3.18
C SER A 94 2.71 -9.76 -1.98
N ARG A 95 3.77 -8.98 -2.13
CA ARG A 95 4.83 -8.84 -1.13
C ARG A 95 4.78 -7.49 -0.42
N ILE A 96 4.22 -6.45 -1.04
CA ILE A 96 4.31 -5.08 -0.53
C ILE A 96 2.91 -4.48 -0.35
N ALA A 97 2.67 -3.97 0.86
CA ALA A 97 1.55 -3.11 1.19
C ALA A 97 2.07 -1.71 1.56
N LEU A 98 1.41 -0.68 1.03
CA LEU A 98 1.69 0.72 1.31
C LEU A 98 0.53 1.31 2.11
N ILE A 99 0.79 1.97 3.24
CA ILE A 99 -0.24 2.62 4.06
C ILE A 99 0.12 4.10 4.21
N GLY A 100 -0.66 4.99 3.61
CA GLY A 100 -0.54 6.43 3.81
C GLY A 100 -1.63 6.90 4.76
N ILE A 101 -1.28 7.54 5.87
CA ILE A 101 -2.21 8.01 6.91
C ILE A 101 -2.66 9.46 6.65
N GLY A 102 -1.91 10.22 5.85
CA GLY A 102 -2.06 11.67 5.71
C GLY A 102 -3.23 12.12 4.84
N LEU A 103 -3.22 13.42 4.53
CA LEU A 103 -4.13 14.04 3.59
C LEU A 103 -3.90 13.46 2.19
N ARG A 104 -4.97 13.28 1.40
CA ARG A 104 -4.85 12.76 0.03
C ARG A 104 -4.12 13.73 -0.90
N ASP A 105 -4.30 15.02 -0.68
CA ASP A 105 -3.61 16.12 -1.35
C ASP A 105 -3.53 17.35 -0.42
N PHE A 106 -2.88 18.43 -0.89
CA PHE A 106 -2.63 19.63 -0.09
C PHE A 106 -3.89 20.42 0.30
N TYR A 107 -5.05 20.11 -0.30
CA TYR A 107 -6.31 20.84 -0.09
C TYR A 107 -7.30 20.07 0.79
N ASP A 108 -7.10 18.77 0.99
CA ASP A 108 -7.89 17.98 1.91
C ASP A 108 -7.63 18.43 3.36
N GLU A 109 -8.69 18.69 4.13
CA GLU A 109 -8.58 19.05 5.56
C GLU A 109 -8.66 17.82 6.48
N GLU A 110 -9.04 16.66 5.94
CA GLU A 110 -9.22 15.41 6.65
C GLU A 110 -8.19 14.36 6.25
N ALA A 111 -7.57 13.72 7.24
CA ALA A 111 -6.71 12.57 7.03
C ALA A 111 -7.56 11.39 6.51
N LYS A 112 -7.18 10.85 5.34
CA LYS A 112 -7.86 9.70 4.72
C LYS A 112 -6.84 8.59 4.56
N ALA A 113 -6.73 7.77 5.61
CA ALA A 113 -5.76 6.72 5.60
C ALA A 113 -6.12 5.69 4.52
N THR A 114 -5.18 5.40 3.64
CA THR A 114 -5.39 4.48 2.52
C THR A 114 -4.30 3.41 2.50
N ALA A 115 -4.72 2.18 2.22
CA ALA A 115 -3.81 1.08 1.97
C ALA A 115 -3.83 0.66 0.51
N PHE A 116 -2.66 0.43 -0.08
CA PHE A 116 -2.53 -0.15 -1.41
C PHE A 116 -1.72 -1.43 -1.34
N GLY A 117 -2.32 -2.53 -1.81
CA GLY A 117 -1.81 -3.87 -1.61
C GLY A 117 -2.16 -4.44 -0.25
N GLU A 118 -2.07 -5.75 -0.13
CA GLU A 118 -2.33 -6.50 1.10
C GLU A 118 -1.32 -7.64 1.15
N VAL A 119 -0.62 -7.77 2.28
CA VAL A 119 0.28 -8.90 2.53
C VAL A 119 -0.44 -9.92 3.40
N GLU A 120 -0.42 -11.18 2.97
CA GLU A 120 -1.09 -12.29 3.65
C GLU A 120 -0.47 -12.56 5.05
N GLY A 121 -1.03 -13.46 5.85
CA GLY A 121 -0.41 -13.89 7.11
C GLY A 121 -0.84 -13.10 8.35
N GLY A 122 -1.79 -12.17 8.22
CA GLY A 122 -2.45 -11.48 9.34
C GLY A 122 -1.61 -10.39 10.02
N VAL A 123 -0.45 -10.05 9.45
CA VAL A 123 0.39 -8.92 9.92
C VAL A 123 -0.22 -7.60 9.44
N PHE A 124 -0.67 -7.52 8.19
CA PHE A 124 -1.41 -6.36 7.67
C PHE A 124 -2.65 -6.05 8.51
N ASP A 125 -3.45 -7.07 8.82
CA ASP A 125 -4.64 -6.93 9.67
C ASP A 125 -4.29 -6.47 11.10
N ALA A 126 -3.06 -6.73 11.58
CA ALA A 126 -2.62 -6.26 12.91
C ALA A 126 -2.37 -4.76 12.87
N VAL A 127 -1.67 -4.32 11.81
CA VAL A 127 -1.40 -2.90 11.58
C VAL A 127 -2.71 -2.12 11.42
N VAL A 128 -3.61 -2.58 10.56
CA VAL A 128 -4.90 -1.91 10.33
C VAL A 128 -5.75 -1.88 11.60
N SER A 129 -5.82 -2.99 12.34
CA SER A 129 -6.56 -3.04 13.62
C SER A 129 -6.01 -2.05 14.65
N VAL A 130 -4.68 -1.95 14.79
CA VAL A 130 -4.05 -1.03 15.74
C VAL A 130 -4.24 0.43 15.34
N LEU A 131 -4.24 0.73 14.05
CA LEU A 131 -4.59 2.06 13.54
C LEU A 131 -6.06 2.39 13.83
N GLY A 132 -6.98 1.45 13.60
CA GLY A 132 -8.41 1.59 13.89
C GLY A 132 -8.69 1.85 15.39
N ASP A 133 -8.02 1.12 16.28
CA ASP A 133 -8.10 1.34 17.74
C ASP A 133 -7.63 2.75 18.17
N ARG A 134 -6.89 3.44 17.30
CA ARG A 134 -6.43 4.82 17.48
C ARG A 134 -7.28 5.84 16.71
N GLY A 135 -8.38 5.41 16.12
CA GLY A 135 -9.31 6.26 15.35
C GLY A 135 -8.81 6.58 13.95
N ILE A 136 -7.97 5.72 13.36
CA ILE A 136 -7.51 5.83 11.98
C ILE A 136 -8.07 4.64 11.19
N ASP A 137 -9.17 4.88 10.50
CA ASP A 137 -9.78 3.91 9.61
C ASP A 137 -9.03 3.90 8.28
N VAL A 138 -8.49 2.73 7.92
CA VAL A 138 -7.68 2.55 6.71
C VAL A 138 -8.53 1.99 5.58
N ASP A 139 -8.78 2.80 4.57
CA ASP A 139 -9.48 2.39 3.36
C ASP A 139 -8.55 1.64 2.40
N VAL A 140 -8.86 0.38 2.13
CA VAL A 140 -8.12 -0.38 1.12
C VAL A 140 -8.51 0.13 -0.27
N VAL A 141 -7.50 0.53 -1.04
CA VAL A 141 -7.66 0.98 -2.41
C VAL A 141 -8.12 -0.18 -3.28
N THR A 142 -9.32 -0.02 -3.83
CA THR A 142 -9.97 -0.98 -4.72
C THR A 142 -10.02 -0.45 -6.15
N CYS A 143 -10.54 -1.26 -7.07
CA CYS A 143 -10.76 -0.85 -8.44
C CYS A 143 -11.64 0.41 -8.51
N LYS A 144 -11.30 1.33 -9.42
CA LYS A 144 -12.06 2.56 -9.63
C LYS A 144 -13.55 2.31 -9.92
N TYR A 145 -13.87 1.18 -10.55
CA TYR A 145 -15.22 0.88 -11.04
C TYR A 145 -15.95 -0.17 -10.18
N CYS A 146 -15.27 -0.87 -9.27
CA CYS A 146 -15.89 -1.80 -8.35
C CYS A 146 -15.02 -2.03 -7.11
N GLY A 147 -15.58 -2.62 -6.05
CA GLY A 147 -14.81 -3.00 -4.85
C GLY A 147 -13.79 -4.14 -5.05
N GLY A 148 -13.47 -4.54 -6.28
CA GLY A 148 -12.53 -5.63 -6.57
C GLY A 148 -11.06 -5.24 -6.35
N ARG A 149 -10.23 -6.23 -6.01
CA ARG A 149 -8.78 -6.06 -5.81
C ARG A 149 -8.09 -5.48 -7.05
N VAL A 150 -7.26 -4.46 -6.85
CA VAL A 150 -6.45 -3.86 -7.90
C VAL A 150 -5.34 -4.81 -8.34
N VAL A 151 -5.19 -4.96 -9.65
CA VAL A 151 -4.12 -5.75 -10.29
C VAL A 151 -3.48 -5.02 -11.48
N ALA A 152 -4.03 -3.89 -11.90
CA ALA A 152 -3.65 -3.20 -13.12
C ALA A 152 -3.84 -1.68 -13.00
N TYR A 153 -3.13 -0.92 -13.84
CA TYR A 153 -3.20 0.54 -13.93
C TYR A 153 -3.47 0.97 -15.37
N CYS A 154 -4.43 1.87 -15.59
CA CYS A 154 -4.76 2.37 -16.92
C CYS A 154 -3.69 3.35 -17.43
N SER A 155 -3.01 3.01 -18.52
CA SER A 155 -2.02 3.86 -19.17
C SER A 155 -2.59 5.17 -19.74
N SER A 156 -3.91 5.24 -19.96
CA SER A 156 -4.57 6.44 -20.51
C SER A 156 -5.06 7.39 -19.42
N CYS A 157 -5.89 6.93 -18.48
CA CYS A 157 -6.53 7.81 -17.48
C CYS A 157 -5.99 7.62 -16.05
N GLY A 158 -5.04 6.72 -15.84
CA GLY A 158 -4.46 6.43 -14.53
C GLY A 158 -5.38 5.75 -13.51
N ALA A 159 -6.48 5.15 -13.95
CA ALA A 159 -7.36 4.39 -13.07
C ALA A 159 -6.68 3.10 -12.57
N LEU A 160 -6.92 2.75 -11.31
CA LEU A 160 -6.57 1.45 -10.74
C LEU A 160 -7.69 0.45 -11.05
N LEU A 161 -7.33 -0.72 -11.57
CA LEU A 161 -8.26 -1.67 -12.20
C LEU A 161 -8.13 -3.06 -11.58
N CYS A 162 -9.26 -3.75 -11.41
CA CYS A 162 -9.30 -5.18 -11.10
C CYS A 162 -9.24 -6.01 -12.38
N LYS A 163 -9.12 -7.34 -12.22
CA LYS A 163 -9.01 -8.30 -13.33
C LYS A 163 -10.14 -8.24 -14.38
N SER A 164 -11.30 -7.70 -14.02
CA SER A 164 -12.46 -7.62 -14.92
C SER A 164 -12.58 -6.29 -15.65
N HIS A 165 -11.88 -5.24 -15.20
CA HIS A 165 -12.07 -3.87 -15.71
C HIS A 165 -10.87 -3.32 -16.46
N PHE A 166 -9.95 -4.19 -16.88
CA PHE A 166 -8.86 -3.82 -17.80
C PHE A 166 -8.86 -4.68 -19.05
N ILE A 167 -8.37 -4.09 -20.13
CA ILE A 167 -8.05 -4.76 -21.39
C ILE A 167 -6.62 -4.37 -21.78
N GLN A 168 -5.88 -5.27 -22.41
CA GLN A 168 -4.56 -4.96 -22.94
C GLN A 168 -4.64 -4.67 -24.42
N CYS A 169 -4.01 -3.58 -24.87
CA CYS A 169 -3.85 -3.30 -26.29
C CYS A 169 -3.08 -4.47 -26.95
N PRO A 170 -3.62 -5.09 -28.01
CA PRO A 170 -2.94 -6.21 -28.65
C PRO A 170 -1.60 -5.82 -29.28
N LEU A 171 -1.45 -4.55 -29.69
CA LEU A 171 -0.30 -4.00 -30.39
C LEU A 171 0.84 -3.60 -29.44
N CYS A 172 0.59 -2.63 -28.55
CA CYS A 172 1.62 -2.06 -27.67
C CYS A 172 1.59 -2.62 -26.23
N LYS A 173 0.64 -3.51 -25.91
CA LYS A 173 0.43 -4.09 -24.56
C LYS A 173 0.07 -3.08 -23.47
N ALA A 174 -0.26 -1.84 -23.81
CA ALA A 174 -0.79 -0.87 -22.86
C ALA A 174 -2.03 -1.42 -22.16
N THR A 175 -2.08 -1.28 -20.83
CA THR A 175 -3.24 -1.65 -20.03
C THR A 175 -4.22 -0.49 -20.04
N LEU A 176 -5.46 -0.72 -20.46
CA LEU A 176 -6.48 0.30 -20.64
C LEU A 176 -7.74 -0.10 -19.87
N CYS A 177 -8.58 0.87 -19.51
CA CYS A 177 -9.90 0.53 -18.96
C CYS A 177 -10.68 -0.30 -19.98
N HIS A 178 -11.37 -1.33 -19.50
CA HIS A 178 -12.26 -2.10 -20.35
C HIS A 178 -13.39 -1.21 -20.90
N THR A 179 -13.86 -1.52 -22.10
CA THR A 179 -14.79 -0.68 -22.87
C THR A 179 -16.20 -0.61 -22.30
N ASP A 180 -16.53 -1.47 -21.33
CA ASP A 180 -17.79 -1.46 -20.58
C ASP A 180 -17.83 -0.37 -19.48
N VAL A 181 -16.66 0.07 -19.00
CA VAL A 181 -16.53 1.05 -17.91
C VAL A 181 -15.96 2.40 -18.36
N SER A 182 -15.23 2.46 -19.48
CA SER A 182 -14.67 3.71 -20.01
C SER A 182 -14.13 3.56 -21.45
N ASP A 183 -14.12 4.64 -22.22
CA ASP A 183 -13.61 4.69 -23.60
C ASP A 183 -12.07 4.80 -23.72
N CYS A 184 -11.31 4.55 -22.65
CA CYS A 184 -9.85 4.68 -22.65
C CYS A 184 -9.17 3.85 -23.74
N TYR A 185 -9.74 2.68 -24.08
CA TYR A 185 -9.24 1.83 -25.15
C TYR A 185 -9.30 2.52 -26.52
N TYR A 186 -10.41 3.19 -26.85
CA TYR A 186 -10.61 3.84 -28.15
C TYR A 186 -9.87 5.19 -28.27
N LYS A 187 -9.57 5.82 -27.14
CA LYS A 187 -8.81 7.08 -27.09
C LYS A 187 -7.29 6.86 -27.05
N HIS A 188 -6.84 5.62 -26.94
CA HIS A 188 -5.43 5.29 -26.87
C HIS A 188 -4.80 5.23 -28.25
N GLU A 189 -3.77 6.03 -28.45
CA GLU A 189 -2.90 5.97 -29.63
C GLU A 189 -1.64 5.15 -29.29
N CYS A 190 -1.34 4.16 -30.14
CA CYS A 190 -0.20 3.26 -29.99
C CYS A 190 1.12 3.89 -30.46
#